data_AF-X0QYR7-F1
#
_entry.id   AF-X0QYR7-F1
#
_cell.length_a   1.000
_cell.length_b   1.000
_cell.length_c   1.000
_cell.angle_alpha   90.00
_cell.angle_beta   90.00
_cell.angle_gamma   90.00
#
_symmetry.space_group_name_H-M   'P 1'
#
loop_
_entity.id
_entity.type
_entity.pdbx_description
1 polymer ?
#
loop_
_entity_poly.entity_id
_entity_poly.type
_entity_poly.pdbx_seq_one_letter_code
_entity_poly.pdbx_strand_id
1 'polypeptide(L)'
;MSVLLINACSTEMSSENNMIVTDKADRHIQSSKEIEDSIKNSYARLASKRSDVCPKLIQEETGNQVIERISEVMVNDYCDYFLYPREGQRLNVKVDNRQIEALLIVPTLHNFANGNYKVTSYDKHVIRLSYNGATHKPEHFVYDVALSISEAKYS
;
A
#
# COMPACT_ATOMS: atom_id res chain seq x y z
N MET A 1 -30.81 5.71 61.72
CA MET A 1 -30.49 6.96 62.45
C MET A 1 -29.13 6.77 63.13
N SER A 2 -28.27 7.80 63.04
CA SER A 2 -26.97 7.99 63.71
C SER A 2 -25.81 7.06 63.24
N VAL A 3 -24.76 7.47 62.51
CA VAL A 3 -23.84 8.65 62.48
C VAL A 3 -22.60 8.46 63.39
N LEU A 4 -21.43 8.43 62.71
CA LEU A 4 -20.04 8.75 63.14
C LEU A 4 -19.38 7.82 64.19
N LEU A 5 -18.10 7.45 64.08
CA LEU A 5 -16.94 8.33 64.25
C LEU A 5 -15.63 7.74 63.66
N ILE A 6 -14.63 8.62 63.63
CA ILE A 6 -13.38 8.69 62.86
C ILE A 6 -12.18 8.33 63.78
N ASN A 7 -10.97 8.27 63.19
CA ASN A 7 -9.60 8.40 63.78
C ASN A 7 -8.91 7.10 64.28
N ALA A 8 -7.59 6.89 64.12
CA ALA A 8 -6.48 7.74 63.65
C ALA A 8 -5.23 6.89 63.25
N CYS A 9 -4.32 7.56 62.54
CA CYS A 9 -2.89 7.29 62.28
C CYS A 9 -2.11 6.75 63.50
N SER A 10 -0.93 6.12 63.43
CA SER A 10 0.25 6.36 62.58
C SER A 10 1.21 5.17 62.67
N THR A 11 2.07 4.98 61.67
CA THR A 11 3.48 4.63 61.96
C THR A 11 4.36 5.36 60.94
N GLU A 12 5.23 6.21 61.46
CA GLU A 12 6.15 7.05 60.71
C GLU A 12 7.41 6.29 60.26
N MET A 13 7.97 6.83 59.16
CA MET A 13 9.39 6.95 58.80
C MET A 13 10.27 5.71 58.55
N SER A 14 10.73 5.62 57.30
CA SER A 14 12.15 5.44 56.92
C SER A 14 12.26 5.69 55.41
N SER A 15 12.70 6.89 54.97
CA SER A 15 14.09 7.24 54.62
C SER A 15 14.41 7.02 53.13
N GLU A 16 14.48 8.15 52.42
CA GLU A 16 15.49 8.50 51.39
C GLU A 16 15.70 7.59 50.16
N ASN A 17 15.30 8.06 48.98
CA ASN A 17 16.16 8.73 47.98
C ASN A 17 15.67 8.57 46.53
N ASN A 18 15.59 9.74 45.87
CA ASN A 18 15.64 10.03 44.44
C ASN A 18 16.00 8.90 43.47
N MET A 19 15.16 8.68 42.46
CA MET A 19 15.56 8.88 41.06
C MET A 19 14.37 8.76 40.11
N ILE A 20 14.10 9.84 39.39
CA ILE A 20 13.29 9.85 38.17
C ILE A 20 14.02 8.98 37.13
N VAL A 21 13.43 7.85 36.74
CA VAL A 21 13.71 7.18 35.46
C VAL A 21 12.39 6.64 34.90
N THR A 22 11.64 7.54 34.24
CA THR A 22 10.65 7.17 33.23
C THR A 22 11.39 6.59 32.04
N ASP A 23 11.47 5.26 31.93
CA ASP A 23 12.10 4.62 30.76
C ASP A 23 11.61 3.19 30.51
N LYS A 24 10.28 2.99 30.56
CA LYS A 24 9.67 1.67 30.27
C LYS A 24 8.44 1.69 29.37
N ALA A 25 7.95 2.85 28.97
CA ALA A 25 6.76 2.96 28.10
C ALA A 25 7.09 2.91 26.61
N ASP A 26 8.28 3.33 26.19
CA ASP A 26 8.60 3.50 24.75
C ASP A 26 8.94 2.21 24.01
N ARG A 27 9.54 1.21 24.67
CA ARG A 27 9.92 -0.06 24.00
C ARG A 27 8.71 -0.91 23.58
N HIS A 28 7.60 -0.83 24.31
CA HIS A 28 6.40 -1.62 24.01
C HIS A 28 5.65 -1.07 22.79
N ILE A 29 5.68 0.26 22.60
CA ILE A 29 5.04 0.93 21.45
C ILE A 29 5.86 0.74 20.18
N GLN A 30 7.20 0.82 20.26
CA GLN A 30 8.11 0.58 19.14
C GLN A 30 7.99 -0.87 18.61
N SER A 31 8.01 -1.86 19.52
CA SER A 31 7.86 -3.29 19.19
C SER A 31 6.50 -3.60 18.55
N SER A 32 5.42 -3.01 19.04
CA SER A 32 4.08 -3.25 18.50
C SER A 32 3.93 -2.72 17.07
N LYS A 33 4.49 -1.54 16.77
CA LYS A 33 4.52 -0.98 15.40
C LYS A 33 5.42 -1.80 14.47
N GLU A 34 6.60 -2.21 14.91
CA GLU A 34 7.51 -3.04 14.11
C GLU A 34 6.91 -4.44 13.83
N ILE A 35 6.21 -5.02 14.80
CA ILE A 35 5.47 -6.28 14.61
C ILE A 35 4.31 -6.08 13.64
N GLU A 36 3.51 -5.01 13.79
CA GLU A 36 2.40 -4.70 12.87
C GLU A 36 2.88 -4.45 11.44
N ASP A 37 3.98 -3.70 11.27
CA ASP A 37 4.61 -3.43 9.97
C ASP A 37 5.19 -4.70 9.35
N SER A 38 5.79 -5.58 10.17
CA SER A 38 6.27 -6.90 9.70
C SER A 38 5.12 -7.82 9.25
N ILE A 39 3.97 -7.78 9.94
CA ILE A 39 2.78 -8.56 9.59
C ILE A 39 2.13 -7.99 8.32
N LYS A 40 1.96 -6.67 8.21
CA LYS A 40 1.46 -6.00 6.99
C LYS A 40 2.33 -6.32 5.78
N ASN A 41 3.66 -6.30 5.95
CA ASN A 41 4.60 -6.66 4.89
C ASN A 41 4.49 -8.15 4.53
N SER A 42 4.26 -9.04 5.51
CA SER A 42 4.09 -10.48 5.26
C SER A 42 2.85 -10.81 4.42
N TYR A 43 1.71 -10.18 4.71
CA TYR A 43 0.46 -10.38 3.95
C TYR A 43 0.58 -9.77 2.54
N ALA A 44 1.12 -8.56 2.43
CA ALA A 44 1.38 -7.92 1.14
C ALA A 44 2.34 -8.76 0.27
N ARG A 45 3.37 -9.38 0.88
CA ARG A 45 4.28 -10.31 0.21
C ARG A 45 3.63 -11.63 -0.20
N LEU A 46 2.70 -12.15 0.59
CA LEU A 46 1.95 -13.37 0.22
C LEU A 46 0.98 -13.10 -0.92
N ALA A 47 0.29 -11.95 -0.90
CA ALA A 47 -0.58 -11.51 -1.98
C ALA A 47 0.22 -11.18 -3.26
N SER A 48 1.43 -10.62 -3.14
CA SER A 48 2.26 -10.29 -4.31
C SER A 48 2.83 -11.51 -5.05
N LYS A 49 2.76 -12.70 -4.44
CA LYS A 49 3.11 -13.99 -5.07
C LYS A 49 1.92 -14.68 -5.74
N ARG A 50 0.71 -14.16 -5.61
CA ARG A 50 -0.50 -14.71 -6.21
C ARG A 50 -0.87 -13.91 -7.45
N SER A 51 -0.71 -14.52 -8.62
CA SER A 51 -1.05 -13.91 -9.91
C SER A 51 -2.56 -13.80 -10.16
N ASP A 52 -3.35 -14.58 -9.42
CA ASP A 52 -4.82 -14.64 -9.53
C ASP A 52 -5.54 -13.63 -8.63
N VAL A 53 -4.82 -12.90 -7.78
CA VAL A 53 -5.42 -11.98 -6.80
C VAL A 53 -5.39 -10.54 -7.31
N CYS A 54 -6.58 -9.94 -7.39
CA CYS A 54 -6.82 -8.53 -7.66
C CYS A 54 -7.76 -7.95 -6.58
N PRO A 55 -7.57 -6.70 -6.12
CA PRO A 55 -6.62 -5.70 -6.60
C PRO A 55 -5.17 -5.92 -6.12
N LYS A 56 -4.23 -5.24 -6.76
CA LYS A 56 -2.79 -5.28 -6.46
C LYS A 56 -2.32 -3.95 -5.90
N LEU A 57 -1.48 -3.99 -4.88
CA LEU A 57 -0.80 -2.80 -4.36
C LEU A 57 0.63 -2.77 -4.90
N ILE A 58 0.98 -1.66 -5.55
CA ILE A 58 2.35 -1.35 -5.94
C ILE A 58 2.96 -0.47 -4.85
N GLN A 59 4.01 -0.98 -4.21
CA GLN A 59 4.81 -0.20 -3.27
C GLN A 59 5.91 0.49 -4.07
N GLU A 60 5.90 1.82 -4.04
CA GLU A 60 6.93 2.64 -4.68
C GLU A 60 8.25 2.48 -3.91
N GLU A 61 9.34 2.18 -4.62
CA GLU A 61 10.69 2.30 -4.09
C GLU A 61 11.29 3.67 -4.47
N THR A 62 12.33 4.13 -3.77
CA THR A 62 12.88 5.46 -4.05
C THR A 62 13.52 5.51 -5.44
N GLY A 63 12.93 6.28 -6.36
CA GLY A 63 13.52 6.60 -7.67
C GLY A 63 12.71 6.05 -8.85
N ASN A 64 13.40 5.73 -9.95
CA ASN A 64 12.77 5.08 -11.10
C ASN A 64 12.54 3.61 -10.79
N GLN A 65 11.32 3.13 -10.97
CA GLN A 65 10.92 1.76 -10.71
C GLN A 65 10.20 1.19 -11.92
N VAL A 66 10.55 -0.04 -12.29
CA VAL A 66 9.78 -0.85 -13.24
C VAL A 66 9.30 -2.09 -12.51
N ILE A 67 7.98 -2.29 -12.50
CA ILE A 67 7.33 -3.46 -11.94
C ILE A 67 6.85 -4.32 -13.10
N GLU A 68 7.53 -5.44 -13.31
CA GLU A 68 7.14 -6.44 -14.30
C GLU A 68 6.38 -7.58 -13.62
N ARG A 69 5.29 -7.99 -14.26
CA ARG A 69 4.49 -9.13 -13.88
C ARG A 69 4.30 -9.98 -15.13
N ILE A 70 4.72 -11.24 -15.04
CA ILE A 70 4.71 -12.19 -16.15
C ILE A 70 3.69 -13.28 -15.86
N SER A 71 2.94 -13.68 -16.89
CA SER A 71 1.92 -14.73 -16.84
C SER A 71 0.86 -14.47 -15.78
N GLU A 72 0.37 -13.23 -15.73
CA GLU A 72 -0.73 -12.83 -14.87
C GLU A 72 -2.06 -13.33 -15.39
N VAL A 73 -2.98 -13.72 -14.50
CA VAL A 73 -4.28 -14.26 -14.87
C VAL A 73 -5.37 -13.25 -14.53
N MET A 74 -6.11 -12.78 -15.53
CA MET A 74 -7.27 -11.92 -15.30
C MET A 74 -8.49 -12.78 -14.95
N VAL A 75 -8.66 -13.07 -13.67
CA VAL A 75 -9.78 -13.90 -13.17
C VAL A 75 -11.12 -13.22 -13.45
N ASN A 76 -11.25 -11.95 -13.07
CA ASN A 76 -12.42 -11.11 -13.34
C ASN A 76 -12.31 -10.40 -14.71
N ASP A 77 -13.21 -9.48 -15.02
CA ASP A 77 -13.13 -8.66 -16.24
C ASP A 77 -12.09 -7.53 -16.17
N TYR A 78 -11.53 -7.30 -14.98
CA TYR A 78 -10.50 -6.32 -14.74
C TYR A 78 -9.62 -6.67 -13.54
N CYS A 79 -8.46 -6.03 -13.47
CA CYS A 79 -7.58 -6.00 -12.31
C CYS A 79 -7.14 -4.56 -12.03
N ASP A 80 -7.32 -4.12 -10.78
CA ASP A 80 -6.90 -2.80 -10.34
C ASP A 80 -5.52 -2.85 -9.68
N TYR A 81 -4.70 -1.85 -9.97
CA TYR A 81 -3.40 -1.60 -9.40
C TYR A 81 -3.45 -0.27 -8.64
N PHE A 82 -3.27 -0.34 -7.33
CA PHE A 82 -3.21 0.81 -6.44
C PHE A 82 -1.77 1.24 -6.26
N LEU A 83 -1.52 2.54 -6.35
CA LEU A 83 -0.21 3.13 -6.19
C LEU A 83 -0.32 4.54 -5.60
N TYR A 84 0.77 5.01 -4.99
CA TYR A 84 0.86 6.32 -4.33
C TYR A 84 2.10 7.09 -4.82
N PRO A 85 2.16 7.44 -6.11
CA PRO A 85 3.32 8.07 -6.71
C PRO A 85 3.46 9.53 -6.26
N ARG A 86 4.68 10.05 -6.25
CA ARG A 86 4.99 11.45 -5.97
C ARG A 86 4.53 12.38 -7.10
N GLU A 87 4.09 13.57 -6.71
CA GLU A 87 3.79 14.64 -7.66
C GLU A 87 5.01 14.92 -8.56
N GLY A 88 4.77 15.08 -9.86
CA GLY A 88 5.82 15.31 -10.86
C GLY A 88 6.41 14.04 -11.47
N GLN A 89 6.20 12.86 -10.88
CA GLN A 89 6.56 11.59 -11.51
C GLN A 89 5.71 11.31 -12.76
N ARG A 90 6.19 10.38 -13.59
CA ARG A 90 5.49 9.89 -14.76
C ARG A 90 5.15 8.42 -14.59
N LEU A 91 3.89 8.08 -14.84
CA LEU A 91 3.39 6.72 -14.91
C LEU A 91 3.35 6.26 -16.36
N ASN A 92 3.78 5.04 -16.61
CA ASN A 92 3.61 4.36 -17.89
C ASN A 92 3.17 2.92 -17.65
N VAL A 93 2.36 2.39 -18.55
CA VAL A 93 1.86 1.01 -18.49
C VAL A 93 2.02 0.41 -19.88
N LYS A 94 2.72 -0.72 -19.95
CA LYS A 94 2.83 -1.54 -21.16
C LYS A 94 2.24 -2.90 -20.87
N VAL A 95 1.35 -3.34 -21.75
CA VAL A 95 0.74 -4.67 -21.72
C VAL A 95 1.05 -5.33 -23.05
N ASP A 96 1.39 -6.62 -23.02
CA ASP A 96 1.74 -7.40 -24.22
C ASP A 96 0.51 -7.80 -25.06
N ASN A 97 -0.67 -7.73 -24.48
CA ASN A 97 -1.92 -8.15 -25.08
C ASN A 97 -2.81 -6.97 -25.52
N ARG A 98 -3.14 -6.90 -26.81
CA ARG A 98 -3.99 -5.83 -27.40
C ARG A 98 -5.46 -5.90 -27.00
N GLN A 99 -5.89 -7.02 -26.40
CA GLN A 99 -7.24 -7.17 -25.87
C GLN A 99 -7.35 -6.62 -24.44
N ILE A 100 -6.31 -5.96 -23.91
CA ILE A 100 -6.34 -5.28 -22.63
C ILE A 100 -6.32 -3.77 -22.86
N GLU A 101 -7.24 -3.08 -22.21
CA GLU A 101 -7.19 -1.64 -22.05
C GLU A 101 -6.57 -1.29 -20.70
N ALA A 102 -5.62 -0.35 -20.70
CA ALA A 102 -4.97 0.17 -19.50
C ALA A 102 -5.37 1.62 -19.27
N LEU A 103 -6.15 1.86 -18.22
CA LEU A 103 -6.64 3.20 -17.86
C LEU A 103 -6.18 3.59 -16.46
N LEU A 104 -5.79 4.84 -16.29
CA LEU A 104 -5.88 5.49 -14.99
C LEU A 104 -7.34 5.86 -14.78
N ILE A 105 -7.96 5.45 -13.67
CA ILE A 105 -9.35 5.77 -13.35
C ILE A 105 -9.49 6.67 -12.11
N VAL A 106 -8.39 6.84 -11.35
CA VAL A 106 -8.29 7.74 -10.21
C VAL A 106 -6.88 8.37 -10.21
N PRO A 107 -6.75 9.69 -9.97
CA PRO A 107 -7.81 10.66 -9.69
C PRO A 107 -8.54 11.16 -10.95
N THR A 108 -7.97 10.93 -12.14
CA THR A 108 -8.55 11.35 -13.43
C THR A 108 -8.49 10.21 -14.43
N LEU A 109 -9.34 10.28 -15.45
CA LEU A 109 -9.35 9.32 -16.54
C LEU A 109 -8.17 9.61 -17.50
N HIS A 110 -7.26 8.65 -17.65
CA HIS A 110 -6.17 8.72 -18.63
C HIS A 110 -5.98 7.36 -19.30
N ASN A 111 -5.92 7.34 -20.64
CA ASN A 111 -5.63 6.12 -21.39
C ASN A 111 -4.13 6.02 -21.67
N PHE A 112 -3.48 4.96 -21.15
CA PHE A 112 -2.04 4.77 -21.32
C PHE A 112 -1.62 4.45 -22.76
N ALA A 113 -2.57 4.08 -23.65
CA ALA A 113 -2.32 4.01 -25.09
C ALA A 113 -1.98 5.39 -25.71
N ASN A 114 -2.38 6.48 -25.06
CA ASN A 114 -2.06 7.86 -25.47
C ASN A 114 -0.74 8.37 -24.89
N GLY A 115 0.02 7.51 -24.21
CA GLY A 115 1.32 7.82 -23.63
C GLY A 115 1.30 8.00 -22.11
N ASN A 116 2.43 8.50 -21.58
CA ASN A 116 2.69 8.54 -20.15
C ASN A 116 1.82 9.59 -19.44
N TYR A 117 1.30 9.24 -18.26
CA TYR A 117 0.60 10.16 -17.38
C TYR A 117 1.58 10.92 -16.48
N LYS A 118 1.42 12.23 -16.34
CA LYS A 118 2.16 13.04 -15.37
C LYS A 118 1.34 13.14 -14.08
N VAL A 119 1.91 12.69 -12.98
CA VAL A 119 1.28 12.74 -11.65
C VAL A 119 1.15 14.19 -11.20
N THR A 120 -0.07 14.60 -10.87
CA THR A 120 -0.43 15.98 -10.48
C THR A 120 -0.70 16.14 -8.99
N SER A 121 -0.76 15.05 -8.24
CA SER A 121 -1.09 15.06 -6.82
C SER A 121 -0.48 13.85 -6.11
N TYR A 122 -0.10 14.02 -4.85
CA TYR A 122 0.41 12.94 -4.00
C TYR A 122 -0.74 12.24 -3.27
N ASP A 123 -1.54 11.49 -4.03
CA ASP A 123 -2.71 10.76 -3.55
C ASP A 123 -2.83 9.39 -4.22
N LYS A 124 -3.87 8.63 -3.83
CA LYS A 124 -4.10 7.29 -4.36
C LYS A 124 -4.41 7.37 -5.85
N HIS A 125 -3.59 6.70 -6.64
CA HIS A 125 -3.84 6.46 -8.05
C HIS A 125 -4.32 5.02 -8.25
N VAL A 126 -5.22 4.83 -9.22
CA VAL A 126 -5.74 3.50 -9.57
C VAL A 126 -5.61 3.29 -11.07
N ILE A 127 -4.76 2.33 -11.44
CA ILE A 127 -4.62 1.85 -12.82
C ILE A 127 -5.48 0.60 -12.95
N ARG A 128 -6.43 0.60 -13.87
CA ARG A 128 -7.26 -0.54 -14.22
C ARG A 128 -6.78 -1.16 -15.51
N LEU A 129 -6.51 -2.46 -15.47
CA LEU A 129 -6.37 -3.29 -16.67
C LEU A 129 -7.69 -4.03 -16.87
N SER A 130 -8.36 -3.80 -17.99
CA SER A 130 -9.64 -4.45 -18.30
C SER A 130 -9.60 -5.16 -19.64
N TYR A 131 -10.29 -6.29 -19.73
CA TYR A 131 -10.47 -6.97 -21.01
C TYR A 131 -11.37 -6.12 -21.94
N ASN A 132 -10.89 -5.87 -23.16
CA ASN A 132 -11.52 -5.09 -24.21
C ASN A 132 -11.46 -5.83 -25.56
N GLY A 133 -11.67 -7.14 -25.55
CA GLY A 133 -11.76 -7.96 -26.76
C GLY A 133 -13.17 -7.97 -27.35
N ALA A 134 -13.27 -8.28 -28.65
CA ALA A 134 -14.55 -8.30 -29.38
C ALA A 134 -15.50 -9.44 -28.96
N THR A 135 -14.97 -10.51 -28.35
CA THR A 135 -15.73 -11.68 -27.89
C THR A 135 -15.72 -11.77 -26.37
N HIS A 136 -16.46 -12.71 -25.79
CA HIS A 136 -16.37 -12.99 -24.34
C HIS A 136 -14.91 -13.28 -23.92
N LYS A 137 -14.55 -12.86 -22.70
CA LYS A 137 -13.21 -13.08 -22.13
C LYS A 137 -12.97 -14.59 -21.94
N PRO A 138 -11.82 -15.12 -22.36
CA PRO A 138 -11.44 -16.49 -22.02
C PRO A 138 -11.40 -16.72 -20.49
N GLU A 139 -11.75 -17.92 -20.05
CA GLU A 139 -11.70 -18.30 -18.63
C GLU A 139 -10.29 -18.12 -18.05
N HIS A 140 -9.28 -18.57 -18.80
CA HIS A 140 -7.86 -18.37 -18.48
C HIS A 140 -7.25 -17.30 -19.39
N PHE A 141 -7.56 -16.04 -19.11
CA PHE A 141 -6.99 -14.92 -19.85
C PHE A 141 -5.66 -14.48 -19.22
N VAL A 142 -4.55 -14.79 -19.89
CA VAL A 142 -3.19 -14.56 -19.41
C VAL A 142 -2.57 -13.35 -20.10
N TYR A 143 -1.79 -12.55 -19.35
CA TYR A 143 -1.11 -11.37 -19.86
C TYR A 143 0.19 -11.06 -19.11
N ASP A 144 1.07 -10.31 -19.75
CA ASP A 144 2.24 -9.70 -19.14
C ASP A 144 2.03 -8.19 -19.03
N VAL A 145 2.45 -7.60 -17.91
CA VAL A 145 2.38 -6.15 -17.71
C VAL A 145 3.67 -5.60 -17.10
N ALA A 146 4.11 -4.47 -17.65
CA ALA A 146 5.16 -3.64 -17.08
C ALA A 146 4.59 -2.26 -16.71
N LEU A 147 4.64 -1.94 -15.42
CA LEU A 147 4.30 -0.61 -14.90
C LEU A 147 5.60 0.12 -14.59
N SER A 148 5.76 1.34 -15.11
CA SER A 148 6.95 2.16 -14.85
C SER A 148 6.56 3.44 -14.13
N ILE A 149 7.27 3.74 -13.04
CA ILE A 149 7.22 5.01 -12.32
C ILE A 149 8.59 5.66 -12.51
N SER A 150 8.61 6.88 -13.04
CA SER A 150 9.87 7.56 -13.35
C SER A 150 9.84 9.04 -12.99
N GLU A 151 10.98 9.57 -12.60
CA GLU A 151 11.17 11.00 -12.41
C GLU A 151 11.16 11.73 -13.76
N ALA A 152 10.57 12.92 -13.82
CA ALA A 152 10.45 13.70 -15.07
C ALA A 152 11.80 14.07 -15.73
N LYS A 153 12.94 13.92 -15.03
CA LYS A 153 14.27 14.26 -15.54
C LYS A 153 14.94 13.16 -16.38
N TYR A 154 14.40 11.96 -16.43
CA TYR A 154 15.05 10.80 -17.10
C TYR A 154 14.17 10.15 -18.18
N SER A 155 13.25 10.91 -18.78
CA SER A 155 12.40 10.47 -19.90
C SER A 155 13.07 10.66 -21.25
#